data_AF-A0A432S715-F1
#
_entry.id   AF-A0A432S715-F1
#
_cell.length_a   1.000
_cell.length_b   1.000
_cell.length_c   1.000
_cell.angle_alpha   90.00
_cell.angle_beta   90.00
_cell.angle_gamma   90.00
#
_symmetry.space_group_name_H-M   'P 1'
#
loop_
_entity.id
_entity.type
_entity.pdbx_description
1 polymer ?
#
loop_
_entity_poly.entity_id
_entity_poly.type
_entity_poly.pdbx_seq_one_letter_code
_entity_poly.pdbx_strand_id
1 'polypeptide(L)' 'MTEQVKEKTQKGKKKEFVGRVVSDKMDKTVVVAVERYVPHPLYGKRV' A
#
# COMPACT_ATOMS: atom_id res chain seq x y z
N MET A 1 -35.19 26.75 -0.71
CA MET A 1 -33.87 26.49 -0.09
C MET A 1 -33.53 25.04 -0.37
N THR A 2 -33.05 24.75 -1.58
CA THR A 2 -32.86 23.38 -2.07
C THR A 2 -31.46 22.86 -1.73
N GLU A 3 -31.49 21.75 -1.01
CA GLU A 3 -30.51 20.67 -0.85
C GLU A 3 -29.22 20.74 -1.66
N GLN A 4 -28.09 20.57 -0.98
CA GLN A 4 -26.88 20.00 -1.57
C GLN A 4 -26.60 18.65 -0.92
N VAL A 5 -26.92 17.60 -1.67
CA VAL A 5 -26.53 16.22 -1.41
C VAL A 5 -25.00 16.14 -1.52
N LYS A 6 -24.33 15.80 -0.41
CA LYS A 6 -22.89 15.48 -0.41
C LYS A 6 -22.68 14.17 -1.15
N GLU A 7 -22.08 14.24 -2.34
CA GLU A 7 -21.60 13.07 -3.07
C GLU A 7 -20.60 12.27 -2.23
N LYS A 8 -20.97 11.03 -1.88
CA LYS A 8 -20.04 10.03 -1.37
C LYS A 8 -19.29 9.45 -2.56
N THR A 9 -18.16 10.05 -2.93
CA THR A 9 -17.24 9.45 -3.89
C THR A 9 -16.68 8.15 -3.28
N GLN A 10 -17.18 7.00 -3.73
CA GLN A 10 -16.64 5.70 -3.33
C GLN A 10 -15.20 5.58 -3.84
N LYS A 11 -14.23 5.81 -2.96
CA LYS A 11 -12.80 5.61 -3.28
C LYS A 11 -12.56 4.13 -3.52
N GLY A 12 -11.98 3.79 -4.68
CA GLY A 12 -11.57 2.41 -4.99
C GLY A 12 -10.55 1.87 -3.98
N LYS A 13 -10.54 0.55 -3.79
CA LYS A 13 -9.59 -0.12 -2.89
C LYS A 13 -8.16 0.07 -3.40
N LYS A 14 -7.30 0.64 -2.56
CA LYS A 14 -5.86 0.78 -2.85
C LYS A 14 -5.14 -0.51 -2.48
N LYS A 15 -3.98 -0.74 -3.10
CA LYS A 15 -3.10 -1.85 -2.70
C LYS A 15 -2.45 -1.49 -1.36
N GLU A 16 -2.57 -2.38 -0.39
CA GLU A 16 -1.98 -2.27 0.95
C GLU A 16 -0.91 -3.34 1.09
N PHE A 17 0.22 -2.99 1.73
CA PHE A 17 1.35 -3.90 1.96
C PHE A 17 1.71 -3.89 3.44
N VAL A 18 2.09 -5.04 3.97
CA VAL A 18 2.56 -5.20 5.36
C VAL A 18 4.05 -5.51 5.33
N GLY A 19 4.82 -4.88 6.22
CA GLY A 19 6.27 -5.02 6.27
C GLY A 19 6.85 -4.71 7.65
N ARG A 20 8.17 -4.83 7.79
CA ARG A 20 8.89 -4.58 9.05
C ARG A 20 9.52 -3.19 9.03
N VAL A 21 9.40 -2.47 10.15
CA VAL A 21 10.06 -1.16 10.32
C VAL A 21 11.57 -1.36 10.48
N VAL A 22 12.36 -0.69 9.63
CA VAL A 22 13.82 -0.75 9.64
C VAL A 22 14.42 0.52 10.26
N SER A 23 13.75 1.66 10.11
CA SER A 23 14.22 2.94 10.66
C SER A 23 13.05 3.85 11.00
N ASP A 24 13.14 4.47 12.18
CA ASP A 24 12.23 5.49 12.71
C ASP A 24 12.88 6.88 12.81
N LYS A 25 14.10 7.05 12.28
CA LYS A 25 14.91 8.27 12.46
C LYS A 25 14.35 9.54 11.80
N MET A 26 13.26 9.44 11.04
CA MET A 26 12.72 10.57 10.28
C MET A 26 11.58 11.24 11.04
N ASP A 27 11.38 12.54 10.81
CA ASP A 27 10.26 13.25 11.42
C ASP A 27 8.92 12.80 10.82
N LYS A 28 8.08 12.18 11.67
CA LYS A 28 6.73 11.69 11.34
C LYS A 28 6.66 10.65 10.22
N THR A 29 7.77 10.03 9.85
CA THR A 29 7.82 9.01 8.78
C THR A 29 8.72 7.86 9.19
N VAL A 30 8.47 6.67 8.63
CA VAL A 30 9.25 5.45 8.94
C VAL A 30 9.61 4.71 7.66
N VAL A 31 10.79 4.11 7.63
CA VAL A 31 11.23 3.24 6.53
C VAL A 31 10.79 1.81 6.84
N VAL A 32 9.99 1.22 5.95
CA VAL A 32 9.43 -0.13 6.09
C VAL A 32 9.96 -1.03 4.97
N ALA A 33 10.56 -2.17 5.33
CA ALA A 33 10.92 -3.22 4.39
C ALA A 33 9.72 -4.14 4.14
N VAL A 34 9.37 -4.32 2.86
CA VAL A 34 8.30 -5.21 2.41
C VAL A 34 8.90 -6.32 1.57
N GLU A 35 8.71 -7.56 2.02
CA GLU A 35 9.12 -8.75 1.28
C GLU A 35 7.96 -9.26 0.44
N ARG A 36 8.23 -9.66 -0.80
CA ARG A 36 7.26 -10.32 -1.67
C ARG A 36 7.95 -11.40 -2.50
N TYR A 37 7.30 -12.54 -2.63
CA TYR A 37 7.74 -13.57 -3.56
C TYR A 37 7.27 -13.23 -4.97
N VAL A 38 8.19 -13.13 -5.91
CA VAL A 38 7.89 -12.91 -7.33
C VAL A 38 8.33 -14.15 -8.11
N PRO A 39 7.48 -14.72 -8.97
CA PRO A 39 7.91 -15.84 -9.81
C PRO A 39 9.02 -15.36 -10.76
N HIS A 40 10.09 -16.15 -10.89
CA HIS A 40 11.12 -15.89 -11.90
C HIS A 40 10.48 -15.96 -13.30
N PRO A 41 10.66 -14.94 -14.16
CA PRO A 41 9.89 -14.80 -15.40
C PRO A 41 10.06 -15.97 -16.38
N LEU A 42 11.24 -16.59 -16.44
CA LEU A 42 11.52 -17.69 -17.39
C LEU A 42 11.21 -19.10 -16.84
N TYR A 43 11.34 -19.31 -15.53
CA TYR A 43 11.32 -20.65 -14.92
C TYR A 43 10.17 -20.84 -13.93
N GLY A 44 9.43 -19.78 -13.57
CA GLY A 44 8.27 -19.83 -12.69
C GLY A 44 8.57 -20.18 -11.23
N LYS A 45 9.84 -20.40 -10.85
CA LYS A 45 10.23 -20.66 -9.46
C LYS A 45 9.92 -19.42 -8.62
N ARG A 46 9.19 -19.60 -7.51
CA ARG A 46 8.90 -18.53 -6.55
C ARG A 46 10.20 -18.17 -5.85
N VAL A 47 10.65 -16.93 -6.02
CA VAL A 47 11.84 -16.35 -5.38
C VAL A 47 11.42 -15.15 -4.54
#